data_AF-A0A125ABN9-F1
#
_entry.id   AF-A0A125ABN9-F1
#
_cell.length_a   1.000
_cell.length_b   1.000
_cell.length_c   1.000
_cell.angle_alpha   90.00
_cell.angle_beta   90.00
_cell.angle_gamma   90.00
#
_symmetry.space_group_name_H-M   'P 1'
#
loop_
_entity.id
_entity.type
_entity.pdbx_description
1 polymer ?
#
loop_
_entity_poly.entity_id
_entity_poly.type
_entity_poly.pdbx_seq_one_letter_code
_entity_poly.pdbx_strand_id
1 'polypeptide(L)'
;MNHEPTIRYELLTTAGLRTVAGDHVAIPNDAGAAFGIHAEPHLRDGHPEKWIVTHLASGLRIGHGATRTAALASATSNVERNRNRLRAMLDQATTSRYELQHAVQRLQQNHHDILGGAAA
;
A
#
# COMPACT_ATOMS: atom_id res chain seq x y z
N MET A 1 8.55 -16.00 19.59
CA MET A 1 9.42 -14.84 19.29
C MET A 1 8.55 -13.80 18.62
N ASN A 2 8.29 -12.67 19.29
CA ASN A 2 7.61 -11.54 18.67
C ASN A 2 8.60 -10.90 17.69
N HIS A 3 8.35 -11.05 16.39
CA HIS A 3 9.12 -10.34 15.37
C HIS A 3 8.69 -8.88 15.40
N GLU A 4 9.59 -7.97 15.77
CA GLU A 4 9.32 -6.54 15.70
C GLU A 4 9.29 -6.09 14.24
N PRO A 5 8.30 -5.29 13.82
CA PRO A 5 8.24 -4.76 12.47
C PRO A 5 9.44 -3.87 12.18
N THR A 6 10.06 -4.06 11.02
CA THR A 6 11.30 -3.35 10.64
C THR A 6 11.07 -2.05 9.88
N ILE A 7 9.89 -1.84 9.31
CA ILE A 7 9.54 -0.63 8.54
C ILE A 7 8.13 -0.13 8.85
N ARG A 8 7.88 1.15 8.57
CA ARG A 8 6.55 1.76 8.53
C ARG A 8 6.30 2.32 7.14
N TYR A 9 5.09 2.10 6.62
CA TYR A 9 4.72 2.56 5.28
C TYR A 9 3.22 2.83 5.19
N GLU A 10 2.83 3.57 4.16
CA GLU A 10 1.46 4.06 4.01
C GLU A 10 0.67 3.29 2.94
N LEU A 11 -0.46 2.75 3.38
CA LEU A 11 -1.46 2.18 2.49
C LEU A 11 -2.48 3.25 2.12
N LEU A 12 -2.87 3.28 0.86
CA LEU A 12 -4.07 4.02 0.48
C LEU A 12 -5.29 3.11 0.66
N THR A 13 -6.21 3.51 1.52
CA THR A 13 -7.47 2.81 1.79
C THR A 13 -8.66 3.68 1.38
N THR A 14 -9.85 3.11 1.35
CA THR A 14 -11.10 3.89 1.14
C THR A 14 -11.34 4.93 2.22
N ALA A 15 -10.78 4.74 3.42
CA ALA A 15 -10.83 5.69 4.54
C ALA A 15 -9.67 6.70 4.53
N GLY A 16 -8.82 6.69 3.49
CA GLY A 16 -7.65 7.54 3.37
C GLY A 16 -6.33 6.80 3.62
N LEU A 17 -5.26 7.58 3.87
CA LEU A 17 -3.93 7.05 4.12
C LEU A 17 -3.85 6.41 5.51
N ARG A 18 -3.41 5.16 5.55
CA ARG A 18 -3.18 4.42 6.79
C ARG A 18 -1.72 4.02 6.88
N THR A 19 -1.04 4.49 7.93
CA THR A 19 0.30 3.99 8.25
C THR A 19 0.19 2.61 8.88
N VAL A 20 0.97 1.66 8.38
CA VAL A 20 1.12 0.31 8.93
C VAL A 20 2.57 0.03 9.29
N ALA A 21 2.75 -0.85 10.28
CA ALA A 21 4.06 -1.39 10.63
C ALA A 21 4.18 -2.80 10.03
N GLY A 22 5.29 -3.09 9.38
CA GLY A 22 5.53 -4.38 8.75
C GLY A 22 7.01 -4.62 8.48
N ASP A 23 7.29 -5.56 7.60
CA ASP A 23 8.66 -5.90 7.19
C ASP A 23 8.90 -5.61 5.73
N HIS A 24 10.12 -5.25 5.39
CA HIS A 24 10.57 -5.26 4.00
C HIS A 24 10.64 -6.71 3.49
N VAL A 25 10.19 -6.95 2.25
CA VAL A 25 10.29 -8.25 1.59
C VAL A 25 10.86 -8.10 0.20
N ALA A 26 11.89 -8.89 -0.10
CA ALA A 26 12.50 -8.95 -1.42
C ALA A 26 11.70 -9.92 -2.30
N ILE A 27 11.08 -9.39 -3.36
CA ILE A 27 10.49 -10.19 -4.44
C ILE A 27 11.25 -9.83 -5.72
N PRO A 28 11.99 -10.77 -6.35
CA PRO A 28 12.74 -10.52 -7.56
C PRO A 28 11.86 -9.92 -8.66
N ASN A 29 12.29 -8.80 -9.24
CA ASN A 29 11.58 -8.15 -10.33
C ASN A 29 12.54 -7.21 -11.09
N ASP A 30 12.31 -7.07 -12.40
CA ASP A 30 13.12 -6.20 -13.25
C ASP A 30 12.64 -4.73 -13.22
N ALA A 31 11.63 -4.42 -12.41
CA ALA A 31 11.04 -3.09 -12.29
C ALA A 31 11.76 -2.22 -11.25
N GLY A 32 12.62 -2.79 -10.39
CA GLY A 32 13.23 -2.08 -9.25
C GLY A 32 12.24 -1.83 -8.11
N ALA A 33 11.13 -2.57 -8.08
CA ALA A 33 10.05 -2.39 -7.11
C ALA A 33 10.44 -2.97 -5.74
N ALA A 34 10.09 -2.24 -4.68
CA ALA A 34 10.27 -2.66 -3.29
C ALA A 34 8.91 -2.93 -2.62
N PHE A 35 8.86 -3.95 -1.76
CA PHE A 35 7.61 -4.41 -1.16
C PHE A 35 7.72 -4.50 0.36
N GLY A 36 6.60 -4.21 1.02
CA GLY A 36 6.39 -4.42 2.45
C GLY A 36 5.34 -5.50 2.67
N ILE A 37 5.45 -6.23 3.78
CA ILE A 37 4.43 -7.17 4.26
C ILE A 37 3.98 -6.78 5.66
N HIS A 38 2.68 -6.87 5.95
CA HIS A 38 2.14 -6.69 7.30
C HIS A 38 0.95 -7.62 7.53
N ALA A 39 0.58 -7.76 8.80
CA ALA A 39 -0.65 -8.43 9.21
C ALA A 39 -1.74 -7.39 9.51
N GLU A 40 -2.97 -7.61 9.05
CA GLU A 40 -4.11 -6.77 9.40
C GLU A 40 -4.55 -7.08 10.84
N PRO A 41 -4.49 -6.10 11.76
CA PRO A 41 -4.78 -6.34 13.17
C PRO A 41 -6.24 -6.72 13.44
N HIS A 42 -7.18 -6.23 12.63
CA HIS A 42 -8.61 -6.47 12.84
C HIS A 42 -9.11 -7.80 12.30
N LEU A 43 -8.29 -8.50 11.51
CA LEU A 43 -8.65 -9.80 10.94
C LEU A 43 -8.13 -10.92 11.84
N ARG A 44 -8.96 -11.94 12.03
CA ARG A 44 -8.55 -13.16 12.74
C ARG A 44 -7.47 -13.91 11.97
N ASP A 45 -6.63 -14.66 12.69
CA ASP A 45 -5.65 -15.55 12.07
C ASP A 45 -6.34 -16.58 11.17
N GLY A 46 -5.71 -16.91 10.04
CA GLY A 46 -6.30 -17.76 9.01
C GLY A 46 -7.28 -17.06 8.05
N HIS A 47 -7.64 -15.79 8.28
CA HIS A 47 -8.48 -15.05 7.34
C HIS A 47 -7.76 -14.82 5.99
N PRO A 48 -8.38 -15.03 4.82
CA PRO A 48 -7.71 -14.93 3.50
C PRO A 48 -6.99 -13.60 3.20
N GLU A 49 -7.34 -12.53 3.92
CA GLU A 49 -6.73 -11.21 3.82
C GLU A 49 -5.87 -10.83 5.04
N LYS A 50 -5.56 -11.77 5.93
CA LYS A 50 -4.82 -11.51 7.17
C LYS A 50 -3.45 -10.90 6.90
N TRP A 51 -2.73 -11.44 5.92
CA TRP A 51 -1.40 -10.97 5.54
C TRP A 51 -1.47 -10.29 4.18
N ILE A 52 -0.81 -9.13 4.06
CA ILE A 52 -0.88 -8.26 2.88
C ILE A 52 0.52 -7.86 2.46
N VAL A 53 0.85 -8.04 1.19
CA VAL A 53 2.09 -7.53 0.55
C VAL A 53 1.74 -6.32 -0.31
N THR A 54 2.51 -5.25 -0.13
CA THR A 54 2.23 -3.94 -0.73
C THR A 54 3.47 -3.38 -1.41
N HIS A 55 3.32 -2.77 -2.59
CA HIS A 55 4.35 -1.96 -3.21
C HIS A 55 4.56 -0.67 -2.42
N LEU A 56 5.79 -0.43 -1.94
CA LEU A 56 6.06 0.61 -0.95
C LEU A 56 5.84 2.03 -1.50
N ALA A 57 6.19 2.31 -2.75
CA ALA A 57 6.07 3.65 -3.31
C ALA A 57 4.60 4.04 -3.60
N SER A 58 3.79 3.11 -4.13
CA SER A 58 2.40 3.41 -4.48
C SER A 58 1.38 3.06 -3.39
N GLY A 59 1.72 2.17 -2.46
CA GLY A 59 0.77 1.59 -1.52
C GLY A 59 -0.18 0.57 -2.17
N LEU A 60 0.09 0.14 -3.41
CA LEU A 60 -0.71 -0.84 -4.13
C LEU A 60 -0.56 -2.24 -3.50
N ARG A 61 -1.68 -2.91 -3.23
CA ARG A 61 -1.68 -4.32 -2.81
C ARG A 61 -1.21 -5.22 -3.96
N ILE A 62 -0.18 -6.02 -3.72
CA ILE A 62 0.41 -6.94 -4.71
C ILE A 62 0.07 -8.40 -4.40
N GLY A 63 -0.13 -8.74 -3.12
CA GLY A 63 -0.54 -10.08 -2.71
C GLY A 63 -1.21 -10.05 -1.35
N HIS A 64 -1.93 -11.14 -1.05
CA HIS A 64 -2.53 -11.36 0.25
C HIS A 64 -2.69 -12.85 0.54
N GLY A 65 -2.89 -13.21 1.80
CA GLY A 65 -3.13 -14.59 2.19
C GLY A 65 -3.47 -14.76 3.67
N ALA A 66 -3.96 -15.97 3.99
CA ALA A 66 -4.25 -16.40 5.35
C ALA A 66 -3.01 -16.48 6.25
N THR A 67 -1.84 -16.68 5.64
CA THR A 67 -0.54 -16.75 6.30
C THR A 67 0.46 -15.85 5.59
N ARG A 68 1.54 -15.48 6.28
CA ARG A 68 2.65 -14.69 5.72
C ARG A 68 3.19 -15.35 4.44
N THR A 69 3.40 -16.66 4.48
CA THR A 69 3.88 -17.46 3.34
C THR A 69 2.90 -17.45 2.17
N ALA A 70 1.60 -17.61 2.42
CA ALA A 70 0.59 -17.56 1.37
C ALA A 70 0.52 -16.18 0.70
N ALA A 71 0.64 -15.10 1.48
CA ALA A 71 0.69 -13.74 0.94
C ALA A 71 1.93 -13.49 0.07
N LEU A 72 3.09 -14.01 0.48
CA LEU A 72 4.31 -13.94 -0.33
C LEU A 72 4.19 -14.75 -1.63
N ALA A 73 3.68 -15.99 -1.57
CA ALA A 73 3.47 -16.80 -2.76
C ALA A 73 2.49 -16.13 -3.75
N SER A 74 1.41 -15.54 -3.22
CA SER A 74 0.44 -14.75 -3.99
C SER A 74 1.10 -13.54 -4.66
N ALA A 75 1.91 -12.79 -3.92
CA ALA A 75 2.63 -11.62 -4.43
C ALA A 75 3.66 -12.00 -5.50
N THR A 76 4.49 -13.01 -5.27
CA THR A 76 5.46 -13.53 -6.24
C THR A 76 4.78 -13.97 -7.52
N SER A 77 3.67 -14.71 -7.41
CA SER A 77 2.88 -15.13 -8.58
C SER A 77 2.32 -13.92 -9.34
N ASN A 78 1.90 -12.87 -8.62
CA ASN A 78 1.38 -11.66 -9.24
C ASN A 78 2.49 -10.87 -9.97
N VAL A 79 3.65 -10.71 -9.35
CA VAL A 79 4.83 -10.08 -9.97
C VAL A 79 5.23 -10.84 -11.24
N GLU A 80 5.29 -12.17 -11.16
CA GLU A 80 5.64 -13.01 -12.30
C GLU A 80 4.63 -12.91 -13.44
N ARG A 81 3.32 -13.03 -13.16
CA ARG A 81 2.27 -12.88 -14.17
C ARG A 81 2.28 -11.52 -14.86
N ASN A 82 2.74 -10.49 -14.18
CA ASN A 82 2.78 -9.14 -14.70
C ASN A 82 4.17 -8.70 -15.15
N ARG A 83 5.17 -9.59 -15.20
CA ARG A 83 6.59 -9.27 -15.43
C ARG A 83 6.82 -8.19 -16.49
N ASN A 84 6.23 -8.36 -17.68
CA ASN A 84 6.42 -7.46 -18.83
C ASN A 84 5.74 -6.09 -18.67
N ARG A 85 4.71 -5.97 -17.83
CA ARG A 85 3.95 -4.73 -17.62
C ARG A 85 4.07 -4.18 -16.20
N LEU A 86 4.88 -4.81 -15.35
CA LEU A 86 4.97 -4.52 -13.93
C LEU A 86 5.40 -3.06 -13.70
N ARG A 87 6.45 -2.61 -14.40
CA ARG A 87 6.93 -1.22 -14.30
C ARG A 87 5.82 -0.22 -14.63
N ALA A 88 5.22 -0.33 -15.81
CA ALA A 88 4.12 0.55 -16.22
C ALA A 88 2.94 0.55 -15.23
N MET A 89 2.55 -0.62 -14.72
CA MET A 89 1.47 -0.74 -13.73
C MET A 89 1.83 -0.03 -12.41
N LEU A 90 3.07 -0.17 -11.93
CA LEU A 90 3.51 0.46 -10.68
C LEU A 90 3.73 1.96 -10.82
N ASP A 91 4.21 2.42 -11.98
CA ASP A 91 4.36 3.84 -12.30
C ASP A 91 2.98 4.53 -12.36
N GLN A 92 2.01 3.87 -13.00
CA GLN A 92 0.63 4.34 -12.99
C GLN A 92 0.05 4.41 -11.57
N ALA A 93 0.27 3.37 -10.76
CA ALA A 93 -0.21 3.37 -9.38
C ALA A 93 0.44 4.47 -8.52
N THR A 94 1.72 4.74 -8.72
CA THR A 94 2.45 5.84 -8.06
C THR A 94 1.87 7.19 -8.49
N THR A 95 1.61 7.37 -9.79
CA THR A 95 1.00 8.59 -10.35
C THR A 95 -0.40 8.81 -9.77
N SER A 96 -1.26 7.79 -9.78
CA SER A 96 -2.61 7.91 -9.22
C SER A 96 -2.61 8.22 -7.72
N ARG A 97 -1.64 7.68 -6.97
CA ARG A 97 -1.46 8.04 -5.55
C ARG A 97 -1.15 9.54 -5.40
N TYR A 98 -0.20 10.04 -6.18
CA TYR A 98 0.20 11.45 -6.15
C TYR A 98 -0.98 12.38 -6.51
N GLU A 99 -1.71 12.06 -7.58
CA GLU A 99 -2.90 12.81 -8.01
C GLU A 99 -3.96 12.87 -6.91
N LEU A 100 -4.22 11.73 -6.24
CA LEU A 100 -5.18 11.69 -5.16
C LEU A 100 -4.74 12.52 -3.95
N GLN A 101 -3.46 12.44 -3.56
CA GLN A 101 -2.91 13.26 -2.47
C GLN A 101 -3.08 14.76 -2.79
N HIS A 102 -2.80 15.17 -4.02
CA HIS A 102 -2.96 16.54 -4.47
C HIS A 102 -4.45 16.98 -4.51
N ALA A 103 -5.34 16.09 -4.94
CA ALA A 103 -6.78 16.36 -4.93
C ALA A 103 -7.32 16.56 -3.51
N VAL A 104 -6.92 15.72 -2.56
CA VAL A 104 -7.29 15.86 -1.14
C VAL A 104 -6.78 17.18 -0.57
N GLN A 105 -5.53 17.55 -0.85
CA GLN A 105 -4.98 18.84 -0.39
C GLN A 105 -5.77 20.03 -0.94
N ARG A 106 -6.14 20.03 -2.23
CA ARG A 106 -6.99 21.09 -2.81
C ARG A 106 -8.37 21.15 -2.16
N LEU A 107 -8.97 20.01 -1.86
CA LEU A 107 -10.26 19.99 -1.16
C LEU A 107 -10.16 20.57 0.25
N GLN A 108 -9.09 20.26 0.99
CA GLN A 108 -8.83 20.84 2.31
C GLN A 108 -8.63 22.36 2.23
N GLN A 109 -7.88 22.84 1.23
CA GLN A 109 -7.69 24.27 1.00
C GLN A 109 -9.03 24.97 0.70
N ASN A 110 -9.80 24.43 -0.25
CA ASN A 110 -11.11 24.99 -0.60
C ASN A 110 -12.06 25.03 0.61
N HIS A 111 -12.05 23.98 1.44
CA HIS A 111 -12.85 23.94 2.67
C HIS A 111 -12.44 25.05 3.65
N HIS A 112 -11.13 25.26 3.81
CA HIS A 112 -10.60 26.35 4.63
C HIS A 112 -10.98 27.72 4.07
N ASP A 113 -10.90 27.94 2.76
CA ASP A 113 -11.22 29.23 2.15
C ASP A 113 -12.71 29.57 2.28
N ILE A 114 -13.58 28.56 2.13
CA ILE A 114 -15.05 28.73 2.23
C ILE A 114 -15.49 28.97 3.68
N LEU A 115 -14.94 28.23 4.65
CA LEU A 115 -15.39 28.31 6.05
C LEU A 115 -14.56 29.26 6.92
N GLY A 116 -13.29 29.45 6.59
CA GLY A 116 -12.37 30.38 7.25
C GLY A 116 -12.49 31.82 6.75
N GLY A 117 -13.00 32.03 5.53
CA GLY A 117 -13.28 33.36 4.99
C GLY A 117 -14.53 34.06 5.56
N ALA A 118 -15.35 33.37 6.35
CA ALA A 118 -16.58 33.92 6.92
C ALA A 118 -16.38 34.66 8.27
N ALA A 119 -15.13 34.82 8.74
CA ALA A 119 -14.79 35.41 10.03
C ALA A 119 -13.97 36.72 9.95
N ALA A 120 -14.16 37.53 8.89
CA ALA A 120 -13.57 38.86 8.76
C ALA A 120 -14.64 39.93 8.48
#